data_AF-A0A967I3K9-F1
#
_entry.id   AF-A0A967I3K9-F1
#
_cell.length_a   1.000
_cell.length_b   1.000
_cell.length_c   1.000
_cell.angle_alpha   90.00
_cell.angle_beta   90.00
_cell.angle_gamma   90.00
#
_symmetry.space_group_name_H-M   'P 1'
#
loop_
_entity.id
_entity.type
_entity.pdbx_description
1 polymer ?
#
loop_
_entity_poly.entity_id
_entity_poly.type
_entity_poly.pdbx_seq_one_letter_code
_entity_poly.pdbx_strand_id
1 'polypeptide(L)'
;MKKWLYIGGVLVVIVVAVLVIGLSKLGPIIKTAVNTYGPKMTKTEVRVEDVGISLFAGQAKLQDFYLGNPKGFKSPQAMSVKAIYVDVDEKSITGNPIIINRIEVVAPDINYEKMSRTDNFKT
;
A
#
# COMPACT_ATOMS: atom_id res chain seq x y z
N MET A 1 35.34 5.81 -31.82
CA MET A 1 34.02 5.19 -32.06
C MET A 1 33.66 4.08 -31.06
N LYS A 2 34.55 3.12 -30.75
CA LYS A 2 34.25 2.03 -29.79
C LYS A 2 34.02 2.51 -28.34
N LYS A 3 34.75 3.53 -27.88
CA LYS A 3 34.64 4.09 -26.50
C LYS A 3 33.24 4.60 -26.14
N TRP A 4 32.51 5.17 -27.10
CA TRP A 4 31.17 5.70 -26.86
C TRP A 4 30.12 4.60 -26.78
N LEU A 5 30.37 3.47 -27.46
CA LEU A 5 29.55 2.27 -27.33
C LEU A 5 29.71 1.62 -25.94
N TYR A 6 30.93 1.62 -25.38
CA TYR A 6 31.17 1.17 -24.01
C TYR A 6 30.53 2.09 -22.98
N ILE A 7 30.63 3.41 -23.14
CA ILE A 7 30.00 4.39 -22.24
C ILE A 7 28.47 4.27 -22.31
N GLY A 8 27.90 4.18 -23.51
CA GLY A 8 26.47 3.95 -23.71
C GLY A 8 25.99 2.63 -23.10
N GLY A 9 26.75 1.55 -23.29
CA GLY A 9 26.45 0.24 -22.70
C GLY A 9 26.45 0.27 -21.18
N VAL A 10 27.45 0.91 -20.55
CA VAL A 10 27.50 1.07 -19.08
C VAL A 10 26.32 1.90 -18.58
N LEU A 11 25.94 2.97 -19.28
CA LEU A 11 24.80 3.81 -18.92
C LEU A 11 23.48 3.03 -18.93
N VAL A 12 23.26 2.21 -19.96
CA VAL A 12 22.07 1.34 -20.04
C VAL A 12 22.03 0.35 -18.88
N VAL A 13 23.16 -0.28 -18.55
CA VAL A 13 23.24 -1.22 -17.42
C VAL A 13 22.91 -0.54 -16.10
N ILE A 14 23.41 0.69 -15.87
CA ILE A 14 23.09 1.46 -14.67
C ILE A 14 21.60 1.76 -14.59
N VAL A 15 20.98 2.23 -15.69
CA VAL A 15 19.55 2.53 -15.71
C VAL A 15 18.71 1.29 -15.42
N VAL A 16 19.03 0.15 -16.05
CA VAL A 16 18.34 -1.12 -15.80
C VAL A 16 18.52 -1.55 -14.35
N ALA A 17 19.71 -1.44 -13.78
CA ALA A 17 19.96 -1.77 -12.39
C ALA A 17 19.13 -0.90 -11.44
N VAL A 18 19.07 0.41 -11.67
CA VAL A 18 18.24 1.34 -10.87
C VAL A 18 16.76 0.99 -10.97
N LEU A 19 16.26 0.69 -12.18
CA LEU A 19 14.87 0.28 -12.38
C LEU A 19 14.55 -1.01 -11.64
N VAL A 20 15.39 -2.05 -11.78
CA VAL A 20 15.19 -3.34 -11.10
C VAL A 20 15.20 -3.17 -9.58
N ILE A 21 16.16 -2.40 -9.05
CA ILE A 21 16.24 -2.14 -7.60
C ILE A 21 15.00 -1.37 -7.13
N GLY A 22 14.59 -0.32 -7.85
CA GLY A 22 13.43 0.49 -7.49
C GLY A 22 12.14 -0.32 -7.49
N LEU A 23 11.91 -1.12 -8.53
CA LEU A 23 10.74 -2.00 -8.66
C LEU A 23 10.70 -3.06 -7.55
N SER A 24 11.86 -3.58 -7.15
CA SER A 24 11.97 -4.57 -6.07
C SER A 24 11.66 -4.00 -4.68
N LYS A 25 11.60 -2.67 -4.53
CA LYS A 25 11.40 -1.98 -3.24
C LYS A 25 10.02 -1.35 -3.08
N LEU A 26 9.10 -1.50 -4.04
CA LEU A 26 7.77 -0.90 -3.99
C LEU A 26 6.98 -1.30 -2.74
N GLY A 27 6.96 -2.60 -2.39
CA GLY A 27 6.31 -3.11 -1.18
C GLY A 27 6.83 -2.42 0.10
N PRO A 28 8.13 -2.49 0.41
CA PRO A 28 8.72 -1.79 1.54
C PRO A 28 8.48 -0.27 1.57
N ILE A 29 8.48 0.41 0.42
CA ILE A 29 8.17 1.84 0.33
C ILE A 29 6.72 2.10 0.75
N ILE A 30 5.76 1.31 0.26
CA ILE A 30 4.35 1.43 0.63
C ILE A 30 4.13 1.10 2.10
N LYS A 31 4.73 0.01 2.63
CA LYS A 31 4.69 -0.33 4.07
C LYS A 31 5.15 0.86 4.91
N THR A 32 6.28 1.46 4.53
CA THR A 32 6.84 2.62 5.24
C THR A 32 5.91 3.83 5.16
N ALA A 33 5.36 4.12 3.97
CA ALA A 33 4.43 5.22 3.77
C ALA A 33 3.16 5.06 4.61
N VAL A 34 2.53 3.88 4.60
CA VAL A 34 1.35 3.55 5.40
C VAL A 34 1.65 3.73 6.89
N ASN A 35 2.74 3.14 7.39
CA ASN A 35 3.08 3.18 8.82
C ASN A 35 3.53 4.59 9.28
N THR A 36 4.01 5.44 8.36
CA THR A 36 4.48 6.81 8.70
C THR A 36 3.38 7.86 8.60
N TYR A 37 2.57 7.80 7.55
CA TYR A 37 1.56 8.82 7.25
C TYR A 37 0.16 8.41 7.71
N GLY A 38 -0.15 7.12 7.73
CA GLY A 38 -1.42 6.60 8.25
C GLY A 38 -1.75 7.11 9.65
N PRO A 39 -0.81 7.03 10.63
CA PRO A 39 -1.08 7.53 11.97
C PRO A 39 -1.29 9.05 12.04
N LYS A 40 -0.58 9.81 11.19
CA LYS A 40 -0.71 11.27 11.12
C LYS A 40 -2.07 11.70 10.57
N MET A 41 -2.56 10.99 9.57
CA MET A 41 -3.84 11.27 8.91
C MET A 41 -5.03 10.89 9.79
N THR A 42 -4.97 9.70 10.39
CA THR A 42 -6.08 9.12 11.17
C THR A 42 -6.06 9.52 12.63
N LYS A 43 -4.96 10.11 13.12
CA LYS A 43 -4.71 10.45 14.54
C LYS A 43 -4.86 9.25 15.49
N THR A 44 -4.63 8.05 14.96
CA THR A 44 -4.64 6.78 15.70
C THR A 44 -3.49 5.90 15.20
N GLU A 45 -3.28 4.74 15.81
CA GLU A 45 -2.29 3.78 15.30
C GLU A 45 -2.73 3.24 13.94
N VAL A 46 -1.83 3.23 12.96
CA VAL A 46 -2.02 2.57 11.68
C VAL A 46 -0.75 1.80 11.37
N ARG A 47 -0.89 0.51 11.10
CA ARG A 47 0.23 -0.32 10.66
C ARG A 47 -0.21 -1.40 9.69
N VAL A 48 0.71 -1.76 8.81
CA VAL A 48 0.66 -2.95 7.97
C VAL A 48 1.96 -3.73 8.18
N GLU A 49 1.88 -5.05 8.28
CA GLU A 49 3.06 -5.88 8.51
C GLU A 49 3.80 -6.17 7.21
N ASP A 50 3.10 -6.39 6.11
CA ASP A 50 3.78 -6.63 4.84
C ASP A 50 2.98 -6.09 3.65
N VAL A 51 3.69 -5.71 2.60
CA VAL A 51 3.10 -5.26 1.35
C VAL A 51 3.80 -5.95 0.19
N GLY A 52 3.06 -6.76 -0.54
CA GLY A 52 3.49 -7.39 -1.79
C GLY A 52 2.95 -6.62 -2.99
N ILE A 53 3.81 -6.36 -3.98
CA ILE A 53 3.42 -5.73 -5.25
C ILE A 53 3.93 -6.61 -6.39
N SER A 54 3.04 -6.95 -7.31
CA SER A 54 3.39 -7.55 -8.60
C SER A 54 2.99 -6.59 -9.71
N LEU A 55 3.97 -5.79 -10.16
CA LEU A 55 3.72 -4.73 -11.14
C LEU A 55 3.22 -5.28 -12.48
N PHE A 56 3.83 -6.38 -12.96
CA PHE A 56 3.49 -7.06 -14.22
C PHE A 56 2.24 -7.95 -14.13
N ALA A 57 1.60 -8.03 -12.96
CA ALA A 57 0.30 -8.67 -12.82
C ALA A 57 -0.78 -7.66 -12.40
N GLY A 58 -0.42 -6.39 -12.17
CA GLY A 58 -1.32 -5.37 -11.64
C GLY A 58 -1.84 -5.67 -10.22
N GLN A 59 -1.09 -6.43 -9.41
CA GLN A 59 -1.56 -6.92 -8.12
C GLN A 59 -0.86 -6.22 -6.95
N ALA A 60 -1.63 -5.92 -5.91
CA ALA A 60 -1.15 -5.49 -4.62
C ALA A 60 -1.77 -6.34 -3.50
N LYS A 61 -0.97 -6.64 -2.49
CA LYS A 61 -1.37 -7.37 -1.29
C LYS A 61 -0.88 -6.64 -0.06
N LEU A 62 -1.76 -6.34 0.89
CA LEU A 62 -1.42 -5.86 2.23
C LEU A 62 -1.69 -6.99 3.23
N GLN A 63 -0.79 -7.22 4.18
CA GLN A 63 -0.90 -8.27 5.19
C GLN A 63 -0.92 -7.67 6.59
N ASP A 64 -1.79 -8.23 7.43
CA ASP A 64 -1.96 -7.87 8.84
C ASP A 64 -2.09 -6.35 9.03
N PHE A 65 -3.10 -5.78 8.36
CA PHE A 65 -3.46 -4.38 8.52
C PHE A 65 -4.14 -4.17 9.87
N TYR A 66 -3.77 -3.09 10.55
CA TYR A 66 -4.30 -2.70 11.84
C TYR A 66 -4.56 -1.20 11.86
N LEU A 67 -5.76 -0.85 12.32
CA LEU A 67 -6.22 0.51 12.58
C LEU A 67 -6.70 0.59 14.04
N GLY A 68 -5.94 1.29 14.86
CA GLY A 68 -6.27 1.57 16.25
C GLY A 68 -7.55 2.39 16.37
N ASN A 69 -8.19 2.34 17.53
CA ASN A 69 -9.39 3.13 17.78
C ASN A 69 -9.00 4.56 18.22
N PRO A 70 -9.69 5.62 17.76
CA PRO A 70 -9.46 6.96 18.26
C PRO A 70 -9.68 7.05 19.78
N LYS A 71 -9.04 8.03 20.43
CA LYS A 71 -9.19 8.24 21.88
C LYS A 71 -10.66 8.48 22.23
N GLY A 72 -11.13 7.80 23.28
CA GLY A 72 -12.48 7.92 23.82
C GLY A 72 -13.40 6.75 23.50
N PHE A 73 -13.05 5.91 22.52
CA PHE A 73 -13.77 4.67 22.23
C PHE A 73 -13.23 3.50 23.07
N LYS A 74 -14.07 2.48 23.31
CA LYS A 74 -13.81 1.40 24.27
C LYS A 74 -12.96 0.28 23.69
N SER A 75 -13.16 -0.05 22.42
CA SER A 75 -12.46 -1.16 21.77
C SER A 75 -11.00 -0.78 21.52
N PRO A 76 -10.06 -1.72 21.64
CA PRO A 76 -8.63 -1.43 21.40
C PRO A 76 -8.34 -1.00 19.95
N GLN A 77 -9.02 -1.60 18.98
CA GLN A 77 -8.88 -1.29 17.56
C GLN A 77 -10.22 -0.99 16.91
N ALA A 78 -10.21 -0.11 15.89
CA ALA A 78 -11.35 0.11 15.02
C ALA A 78 -11.46 -0.98 13.96
N MET A 79 -10.32 -1.40 13.38
CA MET A 79 -10.29 -2.43 12.35
C MET A 79 -8.98 -3.23 12.38
N SER A 80 -9.07 -4.53 12.14
CA SER A 80 -7.93 -5.34 11.75
C SER A 80 -8.31 -6.25 10.57
N VAL A 81 -7.37 -6.50 9.67
CA VAL A 81 -7.61 -7.31 8.48
C VAL A 81 -6.40 -8.18 8.24
N LYS A 82 -6.62 -9.49 8.07
CA LYS A 82 -5.55 -10.45 7.80
C LYS A 82 -4.87 -10.17 6.46
N ALA A 83 -5.65 -9.96 5.40
CA ALA A 83 -5.11 -9.60 4.10
C ALA A 83 -6.08 -8.76 3.28
N ILE A 84 -5.54 -7.82 2.50
CA ILE A 84 -6.27 -7.07 1.48
C ILE A 84 -5.59 -7.35 0.15
N TYR A 85 -6.34 -7.79 -0.85
CA TYR A 85 -5.86 -8.00 -2.22
C TYR A 85 -6.54 -7.00 -3.15
N VAL A 86 -5.75 -6.39 -4.02
CA VAL A 86 -6.23 -5.47 -5.05
C VAL A 86 -5.65 -5.89 -6.39
N ASP A 87 -6.51 -6.11 -7.36
CA ASP A 87 -6.12 -6.36 -8.75
C ASP A 87 -6.58 -5.21 -9.64
N VAL A 88 -5.65 -4.66 -10.40
CA VAL A 88 -5.83 -3.51 -11.29
C VAL A 88 -5.55 -3.95 -12.73
N ASP A 89 -6.29 -3.43 -13.69
CA ASP A 89 -5.90 -3.56 -15.09
C ASP A 89 -4.64 -2.73 -15.34
N GLU A 90 -3.51 -3.41 -15.59
CA GLU A 90 -2.21 -2.80 -15.85
C GLU A 90 -2.25 -1.73 -16.95
N LYS A 91 -3.09 -1.94 -17.99
CA LYS A 91 -3.21 -1.00 -19.11
C LYS A 91 -3.89 0.31 -18.70
N SER A 92 -4.65 0.29 -17.61
CA SER A 92 -5.38 1.44 -17.10
C SER A 92 -4.57 2.31 -16.13
N ILE A 93 -3.44 1.82 -15.60
CA ILE A 93 -2.70 2.48 -14.50
C ILE A 93 -2.23 3.89 -14.88
N THR A 94 -1.83 4.11 -16.14
CA THR A 94 -1.42 5.43 -16.65
C THR A 94 -2.56 6.20 -17.34
N GLY A 95 -3.74 5.59 -17.42
CA GLY A 95 -4.92 6.15 -18.06
C GLY A 95 -5.88 6.79 -17.06
N ASN A 96 -6.98 7.33 -17.60
CA ASN A 96 -8.12 7.79 -16.82
C ASN A 96 -9.41 7.27 -17.48
N PRO A 97 -10.19 6.40 -16.80
CA PRO A 97 -10.05 5.97 -15.41
C PRO A 97 -9.02 4.83 -15.20
N ILE A 98 -8.51 4.72 -13.97
CA ILE A 98 -7.83 3.51 -13.49
C ILE A 98 -8.92 2.47 -13.19
N ILE A 99 -8.76 1.26 -13.71
CA ILE A 99 -9.74 0.16 -13.59
C ILE A 99 -9.25 -0.83 -12.54
N ILE A 100 -9.99 -0.94 -11.44
CA ILE A 100 -9.77 -1.93 -10.40
C ILE A 100 -10.71 -3.11 -10.66
N ASN A 101 -10.15 -4.27 -10.97
CA ASN A 101 -10.90 -5.48 -11.29
C ASN A 101 -11.40 -6.21 -10.03
N ARG A 102 -10.61 -6.15 -8.95
CA ARG A 102 -10.95 -6.81 -7.69
C ARG A 102 -10.40 -6.06 -6.48
N ILE A 103 -11.21 -6.00 -5.43
CA ILE A 103 -10.77 -5.72 -4.07
C ILE A 103 -11.33 -6.86 -3.21
N GLU A 104 -10.44 -7.57 -2.53
CA GLU A 104 -10.80 -8.69 -1.65
C GLU A 104 -10.24 -8.43 -0.26
N VAL A 105 -11.11 -8.47 0.75
CA VAL A 105 -10.77 -8.20 2.15
C VAL A 105 -10.98 -9.48 2.94
N VAL A 106 -9.89 -10.08 3.41
CA VAL A 106 -9.89 -11.40 4.04
C VAL A 106 -9.89 -11.27 5.55
N ALA A 107 -10.88 -11.89 6.18
CA ALA A 107 -11.08 -11.91 7.63
C ALA A 107 -11.01 -10.50 8.26
N PRO A 108 -11.88 -9.56 7.83
CA PRO A 108 -11.98 -8.28 8.51
C PRO A 108 -12.62 -8.46 9.89
N ASP A 109 -11.97 -7.93 10.91
CA ASP A 109 -12.54 -7.69 12.23
C ASP A 109 -12.72 -6.18 12.40
N ILE A 110 -13.96 -5.75 12.61
CA ILE A 110 -14.36 -4.34 12.63
C ILE A 110 -15.17 -4.08 13.89
N ASN A 111 -14.66 -3.19 14.74
CA ASN A 111 -15.40 -2.69 15.90
C ASN A 111 -16.02 -1.35 15.53
N TYR A 112 -17.33 -1.33 15.30
CA TYR A 112 -18.07 -0.08 15.14
C TYR A 112 -18.62 0.38 16.48
N GLU A 113 -18.29 1.60 16.89
CA GLU A 113 -18.76 2.19 18.14
C GLU A 113 -19.47 3.51 17.90
N LYS A 114 -20.72 3.59 18.36
CA LYS A 114 -21.55 4.79 18.27
C LYS A 114 -21.58 5.55 19.59
N MET A 115 -21.36 6.87 19.50
CA MET A 115 -21.64 7.85 20.56
C MET A 115 -22.72 8.82 20.07
N SER A 116 -23.39 9.55 20.97
CA SER A 116 -24.59 10.36 20.63
C SER A 116 -24.48 11.17 19.34
N ARG A 117 -23.34 11.85 19.09
CA ARG A 117 -23.15 12.70 17.90
C ARG A 117 -22.02 12.28 16.97
N THR A 118 -21.30 11.19 17.28
CA THR A 118 -20.14 10.74 16.49
C THR A 118 -20.00 9.21 16.49
N ASP A 119 -19.04 8.67 15.77
CA ASP A 119 -18.61 7.27 15.81
C ASP A 119 -17.12 7.20 15.52
N ASN A 120 -16.54 6.01 15.69
CA ASN A 120 -15.10 5.83 15.63
C ASN A 120 -14.48 5.84 14.22
N PHE A 121 -15.30 5.86 13.18
CA PHE A 121 -14.84 6.02 11.78
C PHE A 121 -15.07 7.42 11.24
N LYS A 122 -15.77 8.27 11.98
CA LYS A 122 -16.00 9.67 11.64
C LYS A 122 -14.78 10.51 12.04
N THR A 123 -13.92 10.78 11.06
CA THR A 123 -12.70 11.59 11.21
C THR A 123 -12.98 13.08 11.00
#